data_AF-A0A3M5UEX8-F1
#
_entry.id   AF-A0A3M5UEX8-F1
#
_cell.length_a   1.000
_cell.length_b   1.000
_cell.length_c   1.000
_cell.angle_alpha   90.00
_cell.angle_beta   90.00
_cell.angle_gamma   90.00
#
_symmetry.space_group_name_H-M   'P 1'
#
loop_
_entity.id
_entity.type
_entity.pdbx_description
1 polymer ?
#
loop_
_entity_poly.entity_id
_entity_poly.type
_entity_poly.pdbx_seq_one_letter_code
_entity_poly.pdbx_strand_id
1 'polypeptide(L)' 'MSNWYAANDYQVDQFKTADGKTLLDSQVQSLVDKMASFGVDAGAERNLTAAQQTQLDTVLAANWQ' A
#
# COMPACT_ATOMS: atom_id res chain seq x y z
N MET A 1 5.26 13.27 -11.06
CA MET A 1 6.11 12.43 -10.20
C MET A 1 5.88 10.99 -10.65
N SER A 2 6.79 10.42 -11.47
CA SER A 2 6.54 9.13 -12.16
C SER A 2 7.75 8.17 -12.17
N ASN A 3 8.85 8.52 -11.50
CA ASN A 3 10.12 7.79 -11.65
C ASN A 3 10.40 6.79 -10.52
N TRP A 4 9.42 6.48 -9.68
CA TRP A 4 9.59 5.62 -8.49
C TRP A 4 10.25 4.26 -8.81
N TYR A 5 9.89 3.65 -9.94
CA TYR A 5 10.43 2.37 -10.39
C TYR A 5 11.61 2.50 -11.36
N ALA A 6 12.12 3.72 -11.63
CA ALA A 6 13.20 3.95 -12.58
C ALA A 6 14.59 3.69 -11.99
N ALA A 7 14.79 4.00 -10.70
CA ALA A 7 15.99 3.68 -9.93
C ALA A 7 15.72 3.88 -8.42
N ASN A 8 16.55 3.30 -7.56
CA ASN A 8 16.44 3.46 -6.10
C ASN A 8 16.56 4.93 -5.66
N ASP A 9 17.37 5.75 -6.35
CA ASP A 9 17.54 7.18 -6.05
C ASP A 9 16.23 8.00 -6.23
N TYR A 10 15.22 7.43 -6.87
CA TYR A 10 13.90 8.05 -7.03
C TYR A 10 12.86 7.57 -6.00
N GLN A 11 13.26 6.69 -5.09
CA GLN A 11 12.42 6.20 -4.00
C GLN A 11 12.65 7.06 -2.75
N VAL A 12 11.61 7.14 -1.92
CA VAL A 12 11.69 7.80 -0.62
C VAL A 12 11.93 6.71 0.42
N ASP A 13 12.99 6.86 1.22
CA ASP A 13 13.43 5.85 2.21
C ASP A 13 12.31 5.46 3.21
N GLN A 14 11.45 6.42 3.59
CA GLN A 14 10.36 6.18 4.54
C GLN A 14 9.17 7.09 4.30
N PHE A 15 7.96 6.54 4.42
CA PHE A 15 6.72 7.28 4.59
C PHE A 15 6.35 7.32 6.06
N LYS A 16 5.96 8.49 6.56
CA LYS A 16 5.48 8.68 7.93
C LYS A 16 4.09 9.28 7.91
N THR A 17 3.17 8.65 8.62
CA THR A 17 1.83 9.19 8.81
C THR A 17 1.76 10.14 10.00
N ALA A 18 0.68 10.92 10.04
CA ALA A 18 0.37 11.76 11.20
C ALA A 18 0.11 10.95 12.49
N ASP A 19 -0.33 9.69 12.38
CA ASP A 19 -0.53 8.78 13.52
C ASP A 19 0.74 7.99 13.91
N GLY A 20 1.90 8.34 13.35
CA GLY A 20 3.21 7.82 13.76
C GLY A 20 3.64 6.51 13.10
N LYS A 21 2.82 5.95 12.20
CA LYS A 21 3.16 4.74 11.45
C LYS A 21 4.21 5.05 10.40
N THR A 22 5.13 4.12 10.20
CA THR A 22 6.20 4.22 9.21
C THR A 22 6.13 3.06 8.21
N LEU A 23 6.32 3.37 6.93
CA LEU A 23 6.50 2.40 5.84
C LEU A 23 7.85 2.65 5.18
N LEU A 24 8.76 1.67 5.23
CA LEU A 24 10.07 1.76 4.59
C LEU A 24 9.97 1.52 3.08
N ASP A 25 10.90 2.06 2.28
CA ASP A 25 10.96 1.81 0.83
C ASP A 25 10.91 0.30 0.51
N SER A 26 11.62 -0.50 1.33
CA SER A 26 11.74 -1.94 1.15
C SER A 26 10.42 -2.69 1.37
N GLN A 27 9.45 -2.05 2.04
CA GLN A 27 8.12 -2.57 2.29
C GLN A 27 7.11 -2.10 1.25
N VAL A 28 7.42 -1.09 0.44
CA VAL A 28 6.52 -0.52 -0.58
C VAL A 28 6.18 -1.55 -1.64
N GLN A 29 7.15 -2.31 -2.15
CA GLN A 29 6.86 -3.33 -3.16
C GLN A 29 5.92 -4.42 -2.62
N SER A 30 6.17 -4.91 -1.40
CA SER A 30 5.30 -5.88 -0.73
C SER A 30 3.87 -5.34 -0.55
N LEU A 31 3.73 -4.06 -0.22
CA LEU A 31 2.43 -3.41 -0.12
C LEU A 31 1.72 -3.36 -1.48
N VAL A 32 2.43 -2.93 -2.52
CA VAL A 32 1.90 -2.85 -3.90
C VAL A 32 1.48 -4.23 -4.41
N ASP A 33 2.28 -5.27 -4.20
CA ASP A 33 1.96 -6.64 -4.63
C ASP A 33 0.70 -7.16 -3.92
N LYS A 34 0.58 -6.93 -2.62
CA LYS A 34 -0.62 -7.33 -1.85
C LYS A 34 -1.85 -6.54 -2.28
N MET A 35 -1.73 -5.23 -2.53
CA MET A 35 -2.82 -4.42 -3.07
C MET A 35 -3.19 -4.82 -4.50
N ALA A 36 -2.23 -5.17 -5.35
CA ALA A 36 -2.49 -5.66 -6.71
C ALA A 36 -3.17 -7.04 -6.70
N SER A 37 -2.86 -7.88 -5.70
CA SER A 37 -3.55 -9.15 -5.48
C SER A 37 -4.98 -8.99 -4.96
N PHE A 38 -5.31 -7.80 -4.43
CA PHE A 38 -6.66 -7.43 -4.03
C PHE A 38 -7.48 -7.13 -5.29
N GLY A 39 -7.84 -8.20 -6.01
CA GLY A 39 -8.50 -8.20 -7.31
C GLY A 39 -9.97 -7.79 -7.23
N VAL A 40 -10.24 -6.54 -6.84
CA VAL A 40 -11.52 -5.89 -7.06
C VAL A 40 -11.52 -5.30 -8.48
N ASP A 41 -12.64 -5.42 -9.18
CA ASP A 41 -12.80 -4.77 -10.47
C ASP A 41 -12.55 -3.26 -10.33
N ALA A 42 -11.85 -2.67 -11.31
CA ALA A 42 -11.57 -1.25 -11.33
C ALA A 42 -12.88 -0.45 -11.18
N GLY A 43 -13.01 0.31 -10.08
CA GLY A 43 -14.22 1.06 -9.73
C GLY A 43 -15.07 0.45 -8.60
N ALA A 44 -14.89 -0.83 -8.27
CA ALA A 44 -15.48 -1.45 -7.08
C ALA A 44 -14.78 -1.04 -5.77
N GLU A 45 -13.58 -0.44 -5.87
CA GLU A 45 -12.81 0.11 -4.75
C GLU A 45 -13.58 1.15 -3.92
N ARG A 46 -14.58 1.81 -4.52
CA ARG A 46 -15.43 2.79 -3.83
C ARG A 46 -16.62 2.17 -3.08
N ASN A 47 -16.96 0.92 -3.38
CA ASN A 47 -18.09 0.19 -2.80
C ASN A 47 -17.61 -1.18 -2.30
N LEU A 48 -16.61 -1.18 -1.42
CA LEU A 48 -16.12 -2.40 -0.79
C LEU A 48 -17.21 -2.96 0.15
N THR A 49 -17.42 -4.28 0.09
CA THR A 49 -18.16 -4.99 1.13
C THR A 49 -17.37 -4.95 2.44
N ALA A 50 -18.04 -5.15 3.58
CA ALA A 50 -17.37 -5.17 4.90
C ALA A 50 -16.24 -6.22 4.98
N ALA A 51 -16.40 -7.37 4.31
CA ALA A 51 -15.38 -8.40 4.23
C ALA A 51 -14.14 -7.95 3.45
N GLN A 52 -14.35 -7.28 2.31
CA GLN A 52 -13.27 -6.69 1.51
C GLN A 52 -12.55 -5.58 2.27
N GLN A 53 -13.28 -4.73 3.00
CA GLN A 53 -12.69 -3.70 3.86
C GLN A 53 -11.77 -4.30 4.94
N THR A 54 -12.23 -5.36 5.60
CA THR A 54 -11.43 -6.07 6.62
C THR A 54 -10.14 -6.67 6.03
N GLN A 55 -10.21 -7.20 4.81
CA GLN A 55 -9.04 -7.73 4.12
C GLN A 55 -8.05 -6.63 3.72
N LEU A 56 -8.54 -5.47 3.25
CA LEU A 56 -7.72 -4.30 2.97
C LEU A 56 -7.05 -3.76 4.24
N ASP A 57 -7.78 -3.64 5.34
CA ASP A 57 -7.26 -3.21 6.64
C ASP A 57 -6.16 -4.14 7.15
N THR A 58 -6.29 -5.45 6.93
CA THR A 58 -5.26 -6.43 7.29
C THR A 58 -3.98 -6.22 6.47
N VAL A 59 -4.11 -5.98 5.16
CA VAL A 59 -2.96 -5.69 4.30
C VAL A 59 -2.29 -4.38 4.72
N LEU A 60 -3.05 -3.34 5.03
CA LEU A 60 -2.50 -2.09 5.53
C LEU A 60 -1.81 -2.29 6.88
N ALA A 61 -2.47 -2.89 7.86
CA ALA A 61 -1.87 -3.12 9.18
C ALA A 61 -0.59 -3.97 9.14
N ALA A 62 -0.48 -4.93 8.23
CA ALA A 62 0.70 -5.78 8.11
C ALA A 62 1.94 -5.08 7.52
N ASN A 63 1.77 -3.95 6.83
CA ASN A 63 2.86 -3.25 6.16
C ASN A 63 3.25 -1.92 6.84
N TRP A 64 2.41 -1.39 7.74
CA TRP A 64 2.68 -0.15 8.46
C TRP A 64 3.05 -0.50 9.91
N GLN A 65 4.27 -0.17 10.33
CA GLN A 65 4.79 -0.44 11.68
C GLN A 65 4.84 0.83 12.54
#